data_AF-A0A1H4BVQ5-F1
#
_entry.id   AF-A0A1H4BVQ5-F1
#
_cell.length_a   1.000
_cell.length_b   1.000
_cell.length_c   1.000
_cell.angle_alpha   90.00
_cell.angle_beta   90.00
_cell.angle_gamma   90.00
#
_symmetry.space_group_name_H-M   'P 1'
#
loop_
_entity.id
_entity.type
_entity.pdbx_description
1 polymer ?
#
loop_
_entity_poly.entity_id
_entity_poly.type
_entity_poly.pdbx_seq_one_letter_code
_entity_poly.pdbx_strand_id
1 'polypeptide(L)'
;MKKKLLVLGAFIFATQAVAVEVISQDTVVQGSQCVGFDCTSTPEFGYSTIQLKENNLRITFDDTSSSASFPKVDWQLTANDTTNGGRNRFSIEDLTNSSEIFTMMGGAPSYSLFVGQSGDVGIGTDQPDAALHVVRSNSPVLRLEQSGTGGFPAAVWDVSANESGLQIALDGQSLLTVDSTGNVRLAGSLTAGTPASTFPDYVFNPQYRLMPLEELQDFVASNRHLPDIPSADEVGESGLNMTEFQVKLLKKVEELTLYTLQQQEEIKALQQALMQQ
;
A
#
# COMPACT_ATOMS: atom_id res chain seq x y z
N MET A 1 -80.08 -34.69 36.55
CA MET A 1 -80.52 -33.60 35.64
C MET A 1 -80.53 -32.29 36.40
N LYS A 2 -80.08 -31.20 35.75
CA LYS A 2 -80.14 -29.76 36.13
C LYS A 2 -79.06 -29.31 37.13
N LYS A 3 -78.30 -28.23 36.93
CA LYS A 3 -78.23 -27.19 35.87
C LYS A 3 -76.82 -26.58 35.91
N LYS A 4 -76.21 -26.33 34.75
CA LYS A 4 -75.04 -25.46 34.61
C LYS A 4 -75.42 -24.02 34.97
N LEU A 5 -74.60 -23.33 35.75
CA LEU A 5 -74.50 -21.88 35.72
C LEU A 5 -73.03 -21.55 35.48
N LEU A 6 -72.78 -20.91 34.35
CA LEU A 6 -71.47 -20.50 33.85
C LEU A 6 -71.13 -19.15 34.51
N VAL A 7 -70.04 -19.08 35.27
CA VAL A 7 -69.48 -17.80 35.73
C VAL A 7 -68.28 -17.48 34.85
N LEU A 8 -68.44 -16.43 34.05
CA LEU A 8 -67.43 -15.88 33.15
C LEU A 8 -66.37 -15.15 34.00
N GLY A 9 -65.18 -15.73 34.14
CA GLY A 9 -64.05 -15.07 34.79
C GLY A 9 -63.49 -13.97 33.88
N ALA A 10 -63.65 -12.71 34.26
CA ALA A 10 -63.00 -11.59 33.60
C ALA A 10 -61.50 -11.62 33.94
N PHE A 11 -60.68 -12.04 32.99
CA PHE A 11 -59.23 -11.84 33.05
C PHE A 11 -58.94 -10.36 32.79
N ILE A 12 -58.62 -9.62 33.86
CA ILE A 12 -58.09 -8.27 33.77
C ILE A 12 -56.62 -8.40 33.36
N PHE A 13 -56.31 -8.19 32.08
CA PHE A 13 -54.93 -7.97 31.65
C PHE A 13 -54.51 -6.57 32.11
N ALA A 14 -53.62 -6.49 33.10
CA ALA A 14 -52.98 -5.24 33.45
C ALA A 14 -52.03 -4.85 32.31
N THR A 15 -52.41 -3.88 31.49
CA THR A 15 -51.49 -3.23 30.57
C THR A 15 -50.52 -2.41 31.41
N GLN A 16 -49.24 -2.78 31.43
CA GLN A 16 -48.21 -1.94 32.03
C GLN A 16 -48.17 -0.62 31.26
N ALA A 17 -48.54 0.47 31.91
CA ALA A 17 -48.30 1.80 31.39
C ALA A 17 -46.78 2.04 31.42
N VAL A 18 -46.17 2.22 30.26
CA VAL A 18 -44.78 2.68 30.18
C VAL A 18 -44.82 4.18 30.40
N ALA A 19 -44.43 4.64 31.59
CA ALA A 19 -44.24 6.06 31.83
C ALA A 19 -42.99 6.50 31.05
N VAL A 20 -43.18 7.32 30.03
CA VAL A 20 -42.08 7.98 29.32
C VAL A 20 -41.86 9.33 29.97
N GLU A 21 -40.65 9.58 30.44
CA GLU A 21 -40.23 10.91 30.85
C GLU A 21 -39.76 11.68 29.63
N VAL A 22 -40.44 12.79 29.31
CA VAL A 22 -40.05 13.70 28.23
C VAL A 22 -39.57 14.99 28.87
N ILE A 23 -38.27 15.26 28.75
CA ILE A 23 -37.70 16.54 29.16
C ILE A 23 -37.66 17.43 27.92
N SER A 24 -38.63 18.35 27.82
CA SER A 24 -38.83 19.22 26.64
C SER A 24 -37.98 20.50 26.65
N GLN A 25 -37.06 20.60 27.60
CA GLN A 25 -36.14 21.73 27.79
C GLN A 25 -34.70 21.22 27.81
N ASP A 26 -33.75 22.13 27.62
CA ASP A 26 -32.33 21.81 27.78
C ASP A 26 -32.08 21.23 29.18
N THR A 27 -31.38 20.10 29.22
CA THR A 27 -31.09 19.38 30.47
C THR A 27 -29.61 19.50 30.80
N VAL A 28 -29.30 20.01 32.00
CA VAL A 28 -27.94 20.02 32.55
C VAL A 28 -27.85 18.98 33.64
N VAL A 29 -27.06 17.92 33.40
CA VAL A 29 -26.73 16.92 34.42
C VAL A 29 -25.39 17.29 35.05
N GLN A 30 -25.40 17.68 36.33
CA GLN A 30 -24.20 17.87 37.12
C GLN A 30 -23.87 16.58 37.87
N GLY A 31 -22.75 15.93 37.54
CA GLY A 31 -22.37 14.61 38.05
C GLY A 31 -22.26 13.58 36.92
N SER A 32 -22.83 12.40 37.13
CA SER A 32 -22.78 11.30 36.16
C SER A 32 -24.17 10.72 35.85
N GLN A 33 -24.34 10.17 34.64
CA GLN A 33 -25.59 9.56 34.18
C GLN A 33 -25.38 8.07 33.85
N CYS A 34 -26.31 7.21 34.28
CA CYS A 34 -26.37 5.82 33.85
C CYS A 34 -27.54 5.65 32.89
N VAL A 35 -27.31 5.08 31.70
CA VAL A 35 -28.34 4.81 30.68
C VAL A 35 -28.31 3.33 30.30
N GLY A 36 -29.46 2.70 30.21
CA GLY A 36 -29.60 1.30 29.80
C GLY A 36 -30.28 0.42 30.86
N PHE A 37 -30.68 -0.77 30.44
CA PHE A 37 -31.49 -1.69 31.25
C PHE A 37 -30.77 -2.20 32.50
N ASP A 38 -29.43 -2.27 32.47
CA ASP A 38 -28.62 -2.82 33.57
C ASP A 38 -28.09 -1.74 34.54
N CYS A 39 -28.65 -0.52 34.45
CA CYS A 39 -28.42 0.52 35.45
C CYS A 39 -29.16 0.21 36.76
N THR A 40 -28.47 0.39 37.88
CA THR A 40 -29.05 0.20 39.22
C THR A 40 -29.51 1.54 39.81
N SER A 41 -30.22 1.50 40.94
CA SER A 41 -30.63 2.71 41.67
C SER A 41 -29.47 3.45 42.35
N THR A 42 -28.32 2.79 42.49
CA THR A 42 -27.12 3.32 43.14
C THR A 42 -25.87 2.92 42.32
N PRO A 43 -25.71 3.44 41.10
CA PRO A 43 -24.59 3.09 40.24
C PRO A 43 -23.28 3.69 40.77
N GLU A 44 -22.19 2.94 40.67
CA GLU A 44 -20.84 3.42 40.97
C GLU A 44 -20.19 3.99 39.70
N PHE A 45 -19.96 5.31 39.69
CA PHE A 45 -19.49 5.99 38.49
C PHE A 45 -17.98 6.06 38.33
N GLY A 46 -17.22 6.05 39.42
CA GLY A 46 -15.78 6.30 39.38
C GLY A 46 -15.46 7.62 38.65
N TYR A 47 -14.67 7.55 37.58
CA TYR A 47 -14.34 8.69 36.72
C TYR A 47 -15.26 8.83 35.49
N SER A 48 -16.27 7.97 35.32
CA SER A 48 -17.18 8.01 34.17
C SER A 48 -18.24 9.10 34.36
N THR A 49 -18.35 10.01 33.40
CA THR A 49 -19.46 10.97 33.32
C THR A 49 -20.74 10.33 32.79
N ILE A 50 -20.63 9.40 31.84
CA ILE A 50 -21.77 8.62 31.31
C ILE A 50 -21.38 7.14 31.33
N GLN A 51 -22.24 6.31 31.90
CA GLN A 51 -22.15 4.85 31.80
C GLN A 51 -23.34 4.34 31.01
N LEU A 52 -23.06 3.60 29.94
CA LEU A 52 -24.09 2.87 29.20
C LEU A 52 -24.03 1.40 29.62
N LYS A 53 -25.14 0.82 30.08
CA LYS A 53 -25.19 -0.53 30.66
C LYS A 53 -26.35 -1.36 30.09
N GLU A 54 -26.03 -2.25 29.18
CA GLU A 54 -26.90 -3.30 28.64
C GLU A 54 -26.07 -4.30 27.80
N ASN A 55 -26.71 -5.37 27.31
CA ASN A 55 -26.06 -6.36 26.45
C ASN A 55 -25.81 -5.87 25.02
N ASN A 56 -26.62 -4.94 24.50
CA ASN A 56 -26.66 -4.56 23.08
C ASN A 56 -26.52 -3.04 22.88
N LEU A 57 -25.43 -2.48 23.41
CA LEU A 57 -25.23 -1.04 23.48
C LEU A 57 -25.12 -0.38 22.11
N ARG A 58 -25.98 0.62 21.85
CA ARG A 58 -25.98 1.44 20.63
C ARG A 58 -26.19 2.92 20.96
N ILE A 59 -25.48 3.78 20.25
CA ILE A 59 -25.84 5.21 20.15
C ILE A 59 -26.20 5.45 18.70
N THR A 60 -27.48 5.74 18.45
CA THR A 60 -28.00 5.97 17.10
C THR A 60 -28.16 7.46 16.85
N PHE A 61 -27.72 7.89 15.67
CA PHE A 61 -27.93 9.22 15.10
C PHE A 61 -28.89 9.06 13.93
N ASP A 62 -30.16 9.34 14.20
CA ASP A 62 -31.27 9.25 13.23
C ASP A 62 -31.49 10.64 12.60
N ASP A 63 -31.13 10.78 11.32
CA ASP A 63 -31.29 12.03 10.57
C ASP A 63 -32.71 12.11 9.99
N THR A 64 -33.52 12.97 10.60
CA THR A 64 -34.94 13.15 10.21
C THR A 64 -35.15 14.16 9.07
N SER A 65 -34.08 14.64 8.44
CA SER A 65 -34.17 15.66 7.39
C SER A 65 -34.90 15.13 6.15
N SER A 66 -35.88 15.90 5.67
CA SER A 66 -36.68 15.54 4.49
C SER A 66 -36.39 16.40 3.24
N SER A 67 -35.60 17.47 3.39
CA SER A 67 -35.17 18.31 2.27
C SER A 67 -33.92 17.73 1.61
N ALA A 68 -33.90 17.72 0.27
CA ALA A 68 -32.74 17.30 -0.51
C ALA A 68 -31.49 18.19 -0.31
N SER A 69 -31.63 19.36 0.33
CA SER A 69 -30.51 20.26 0.63
C SER A 69 -29.69 19.85 1.85
N PHE A 70 -30.17 18.91 2.67
CA PHE A 70 -29.47 18.44 3.86
C PHE A 70 -28.88 17.04 3.66
N PRO A 71 -27.76 16.71 4.34
CA PRO A 71 -27.37 15.32 4.57
C PRO A 71 -28.52 14.51 5.19
N LYS A 72 -28.48 13.19 5.02
CA LYS A 72 -29.56 12.26 5.41
C LYS A 72 -29.06 10.87 5.79
N VAL A 73 -27.79 10.78 6.20
CA VAL A 73 -27.16 9.50 6.52
C VAL A 73 -27.33 9.27 8.02
N ASP A 74 -27.88 8.11 8.34
CA ASP A 74 -28.07 7.65 9.71
C ASP A 74 -26.83 6.91 10.18
N TRP A 75 -26.33 7.28 11.35
CA TRP A 75 -25.09 6.71 11.90
C TRP A 75 -25.36 5.96 13.19
N GLN A 76 -24.49 5.01 13.52
CA GLN A 76 -24.53 4.30 14.78
C GLN A 76 -23.13 4.05 15.33
N LEU A 77 -22.97 4.27 16.64
CA LEU A 77 -21.87 3.69 17.41
C LEU A 77 -22.33 2.37 18.01
N THR A 78 -21.61 1.30 17.69
CA THR A 78 -21.95 -0.06 18.08
C THR A 78 -20.88 -0.64 19.00
N ALA A 79 -21.28 -1.07 20.20
CA ALA A 79 -20.44 -1.88 21.08
C ALA A 79 -20.96 -3.32 21.11
N ASN A 80 -20.13 -4.24 20.59
CA ASN A 80 -20.35 -5.68 20.44
C ASN A 80 -21.53 -6.08 19.52
N ASP A 81 -21.42 -7.28 18.93
CA ASP A 81 -22.54 -7.95 18.26
C ASP A 81 -23.65 -8.33 19.24
N THR A 82 -24.88 -8.42 18.74
CA THR A 82 -26.07 -8.80 19.53
C THR A 82 -26.33 -10.31 19.53
N THR A 83 -25.70 -11.05 18.63
CA THR A 83 -25.81 -12.50 18.52
C THR A 83 -24.95 -13.21 19.56
N ASN A 84 -25.46 -14.32 20.10
CA ASN A 84 -24.68 -15.18 20.99
C ASN A 84 -23.44 -15.72 20.25
N GLY A 85 -22.26 -15.50 20.82
CA GLY A 85 -20.97 -15.80 20.18
C GLY A 85 -20.54 -14.79 19.10
N GLY A 86 -21.21 -13.63 19.03
CA GLY A 86 -20.85 -12.55 18.11
C GLY A 86 -19.50 -11.90 18.42
N ARG A 87 -19.09 -10.96 17.56
CA ARG A 87 -17.82 -10.24 17.68
C ARG A 87 -17.84 -9.30 18.88
N ASN A 88 -16.77 -9.36 19.68
CA ASN A 88 -16.41 -8.27 20.58
C ASN A 88 -15.81 -7.14 19.74
N ARG A 89 -16.45 -5.98 19.66
CA ARG A 89 -15.99 -4.88 18.81
C ARG A 89 -16.51 -3.51 19.24
N PHE A 90 -15.89 -2.47 18.72
CA PHE A 90 -16.44 -1.13 18.67
C PHE A 90 -16.46 -0.64 17.22
N SER A 91 -17.60 -0.14 16.74
CA SER A 91 -17.79 0.23 15.33
C SER A 91 -18.50 1.56 15.13
N ILE A 92 -18.19 2.21 14.00
CA ILE A 92 -18.96 3.30 13.39
C ILE A 92 -19.65 2.70 12.16
N GLU A 93 -20.98 2.75 12.16
CA GLU A 93 -21.82 2.09 11.17
C GLU A 93 -22.70 3.13 10.46
N ASP A 94 -22.79 3.03 9.13
CA ASP A 94 -23.75 3.75 8.28
C ASP A 94 -25.01 2.86 8.16
N LEU A 95 -26.08 3.26 8.84
CA LEU A 95 -27.33 2.51 8.87
C LEU A 95 -28.11 2.65 7.55
N THR A 96 -28.01 3.79 6.88
CA THR A 96 -28.67 4.04 5.60
C THR A 96 -28.18 3.08 4.51
N ASN A 97 -26.86 2.84 4.47
CA ASN A 97 -26.22 1.95 3.50
C ASN A 97 -25.87 0.57 4.08
N SER A 98 -26.25 0.29 5.34
CA SER A 98 -25.96 -0.97 6.04
C SER A 98 -24.48 -1.37 6.00
N SER A 99 -23.59 -0.40 6.24
CA SER A 99 -22.14 -0.55 6.08
C SER A 99 -21.39 -0.31 7.38
N GLU A 100 -20.44 -1.18 7.69
CA GLU A 100 -19.46 -0.96 8.77
C GLU A 100 -18.31 -0.10 8.22
N ILE A 101 -18.22 1.16 8.62
CA ILE A 101 -17.22 2.10 8.08
C ILE A 101 -15.89 1.96 8.82
N PHE A 102 -15.96 1.78 10.13
CA PHE A 102 -14.78 1.56 10.97
C PHE A 102 -15.12 0.56 12.06
N THR A 103 -14.22 -0.40 12.29
CA THR A 103 -14.38 -1.44 13.30
C THR A 103 -13.05 -1.72 13.99
N MET A 104 -13.03 -1.64 15.33
CA MET A 104 -11.96 -2.14 16.17
C MET A 104 -12.42 -3.40 16.90
N MET A 105 -11.71 -4.50 16.70
CA MET A 105 -12.00 -5.76 17.38
C MET A 105 -11.51 -5.73 18.83
N GLY A 106 -12.30 -6.33 19.73
CA GLY A 106 -11.91 -6.54 21.12
C GLY A 106 -10.64 -7.40 21.19
N GLY A 107 -9.66 -6.95 21.98
CA GLY A 107 -8.35 -7.59 22.09
C GLY A 107 -7.31 -7.12 21.07
N ALA A 108 -7.61 -6.12 20.24
CA ALA A 108 -6.59 -5.44 19.44
C ALA A 108 -5.45 -4.92 20.35
N PRO A 109 -4.16 -5.17 20.01
CA PRO A 109 -3.04 -4.69 20.82
C PRO A 109 -3.00 -3.17 20.97
N SER A 110 -2.27 -2.70 21.99
CA SER A 110 -1.97 -1.27 22.16
C SER A 110 -1.42 -0.69 20.86
N TYR A 111 -1.92 0.50 20.51
CA TYR A 111 -1.47 1.26 19.34
C TYR A 111 -1.67 0.55 18.00
N SER A 112 -2.68 -0.32 17.90
CA SER A 112 -3.06 -0.96 16.63
C SER A 112 -3.31 0.05 15.51
N LEU A 113 -3.89 1.20 15.85
CA LEU A 113 -3.90 2.42 15.05
C LEU A 113 -3.71 3.61 15.99
N PHE A 114 -2.74 4.47 15.70
CA PHE A 114 -2.42 5.66 16.48
C PHE A 114 -2.24 6.84 15.55
N VAL A 115 -2.76 8.01 15.94
CA VAL A 115 -2.54 9.27 15.22
C VAL A 115 -1.77 10.20 16.16
N GLY A 116 -0.54 10.53 15.78
CA GLY A 116 0.35 11.39 16.53
C GLY A 116 -0.05 12.86 16.46
N GLN A 117 0.59 13.69 17.29
CA GLN A 117 0.28 15.13 17.39
C GLN A 117 0.53 15.90 16.08
N SER A 118 1.49 15.44 15.27
CA SER A 118 1.79 15.95 13.93
C SER A 118 0.79 15.49 12.86
N GLY A 119 -0.11 14.56 13.18
CA GLY A 119 -0.99 13.90 12.22
C GLY A 119 -0.42 12.61 11.63
N ASP A 120 0.80 12.22 12.01
CA ASP A 120 1.44 10.99 11.54
C ASP A 120 0.73 9.75 12.09
N VAL A 121 0.62 8.69 11.26
CA VAL A 121 -0.11 7.47 11.62
C VAL A 121 0.84 6.35 12.01
N GLY A 122 0.72 5.88 13.24
CA GLY A 122 1.39 4.68 13.75
C GLY A 122 0.49 3.45 13.64
N ILE A 123 1.04 2.34 13.16
CA ILE A 123 0.39 1.02 13.21
C ILE A 123 1.29 0.08 14.00
N GLY A 124 0.94 -0.16 15.26
CA GLY A 124 1.74 -0.92 16.22
C GLY A 124 2.75 -0.05 17.00
N THR A 125 2.63 1.28 16.96
CA THR A 125 3.49 2.23 17.68
C THR A 125 2.72 3.50 18.04
N ASP A 126 3.02 4.10 19.19
CA ASP A 126 2.58 5.44 19.61
C ASP A 126 3.63 6.54 19.34
N GLN A 127 4.75 6.18 18.73
CA GLN A 127 5.84 7.07 18.35
C GLN A 127 6.11 6.92 16.85
N PRO A 128 5.22 7.44 15.98
CA PRO A 128 5.50 7.48 14.55
C PRO A 128 6.62 8.48 14.24
N ASP A 129 7.69 8.01 13.59
CA ASP A 129 8.83 8.84 13.15
C ASP A 129 8.68 9.32 11.68
N ALA A 130 7.62 8.89 11.03
CA ALA A 130 7.26 9.22 9.65
C ALA A 130 5.74 9.27 9.52
N ALA A 131 5.26 9.91 8.44
CA ALA A 131 3.83 10.07 8.15
C ALA A 131 3.02 8.76 8.25
N LEU A 132 3.63 7.63 7.89
CA LEU A 132 3.13 6.29 8.18
C LEU A 132 4.28 5.45 8.76
N HIS A 133 4.14 5.01 10.01
CA HIS A 133 5.11 4.14 10.68
C HIS A 133 4.45 2.81 11.08
N VAL A 134 4.87 1.71 10.45
CA VAL A 134 4.34 0.36 10.72
C VAL A 134 5.38 -0.46 11.47
N VAL A 135 5.04 -0.90 12.68
CA VAL A 135 5.88 -1.76 13.52
C VAL A 135 5.25 -3.14 13.62
N ARG A 136 6.00 -4.17 13.23
CA ARG A 136 5.64 -5.59 13.36
C ARG A 136 6.85 -6.39 13.83
N SER A 137 6.61 -7.50 14.51
CA SER A 137 7.69 -8.37 15.02
C SER A 137 8.49 -9.04 13.91
N ASN A 138 7.90 -9.21 12.72
CA ASN A 138 8.58 -9.73 11.55
C ASN A 138 7.88 -9.22 10.29
N SER A 139 8.67 -8.75 9.32
CA SER A 139 8.23 -8.46 7.94
C SER A 139 6.97 -7.58 7.84
N PRO A 140 7.00 -6.31 8.29
CA PRO A 140 5.94 -5.37 7.97
C PRO A 140 5.67 -5.34 6.45
N VAL A 141 4.40 -5.35 6.08
CA VAL A 141 3.96 -5.38 4.68
C VAL A 141 2.90 -4.33 4.42
N LEU A 142 2.99 -3.68 3.28
CA LEU A 142 1.88 -2.98 2.64
C LEU A 142 1.29 -3.91 1.58
N ARG A 143 0.03 -4.30 1.76
CA ARG A 143 -0.71 -5.14 0.80
C ARG A 143 -1.69 -4.31 -0.01
N LEU A 144 -1.71 -4.54 -1.32
CA LEU A 144 -2.70 -4.02 -2.26
C LEU A 144 -3.38 -5.22 -2.93
N GLU A 145 -4.69 -5.35 -2.79
CA GLU A 145 -5.45 -6.51 -3.28
C GLU A 145 -6.58 -6.09 -4.22
N GLN A 146 -6.64 -6.74 -5.38
CA GLN A 146 -7.75 -6.69 -6.31
C GLN A 146 -8.57 -7.98 -6.16
N SER A 147 -9.81 -7.87 -5.65
CA SER A 147 -10.65 -9.00 -5.23
C SER A 147 -11.31 -9.80 -6.38
N GLY A 148 -11.18 -9.33 -7.61
CA GLY A 148 -11.81 -9.90 -8.81
C GLY A 148 -13.33 -9.75 -8.93
N THR A 149 -14.01 -9.24 -7.90
CA THR A 149 -15.47 -9.05 -7.86
C THR A 149 -15.98 -8.09 -8.95
N GLY A 150 -15.11 -7.23 -9.50
CA GLY A 150 -15.42 -6.28 -10.57
C GLY A 150 -15.21 -6.80 -12.00
N GLY A 151 -14.99 -8.10 -12.22
CA GLY A 151 -14.73 -8.68 -13.54
C GLY A 151 -13.28 -8.55 -14.03
N PHE A 152 -12.40 -8.06 -13.18
CA PHE A 152 -10.95 -8.06 -13.41
C PHE A 152 -10.32 -9.31 -12.77
N PRO A 153 -9.20 -9.84 -13.29
CA PRO A 153 -8.49 -10.93 -12.61
C PRO A 153 -8.07 -10.51 -11.19
N ALA A 154 -8.15 -11.41 -10.21
CA ALA A 154 -7.64 -11.10 -8.88
C ALA A 154 -6.11 -10.93 -8.92
N ALA A 155 -5.58 -10.05 -8.09
CA ALA A 155 -4.14 -9.84 -7.96
C ALA A 155 -3.82 -9.31 -6.56
N VAL A 156 -2.73 -9.82 -5.97
CA VAL A 156 -2.22 -9.35 -4.68
C VAL A 156 -0.80 -8.86 -4.84
N TRP A 157 -0.59 -7.58 -4.54
CA TRP A 157 0.72 -6.97 -4.47
C TRP A 157 1.13 -6.76 -3.02
N ASP A 158 2.35 -7.17 -2.70
CA ASP A 158 2.96 -6.96 -1.39
C ASP A 158 4.26 -6.17 -1.54
N VAL A 159 4.41 -5.10 -0.75
CA VAL A 159 5.67 -4.40 -0.51
C VAL A 159 6.08 -4.67 0.93
N SER A 160 7.12 -5.47 1.13
CA SER A 160 7.61 -5.89 2.45
C SER A 160 9.07 -5.53 2.65
N ALA A 161 9.46 -5.29 3.90
CA ALA A 161 10.85 -5.16 4.28
C ALA A 161 11.12 -5.92 5.58
N ASN A 162 12.29 -6.54 5.68
CA ASN A 162 12.77 -7.25 6.88
C ASN A 162 14.30 -7.32 6.89
N GLU A 163 14.88 -8.13 7.78
CA GLU A 163 16.33 -8.35 7.90
C GLU A 163 16.99 -8.93 6.64
N SER A 164 16.21 -9.56 5.75
CA SER A 164 16.68 -10.06 4.46
C SER A 164 16.70 -8.99 3.37
N GLY A 165 15.98 -7.88 3.56
CA GLY A 165 15.94 -6.75 2.64
C GLY A 165 14.53 -6.26 2.30
N LEU A 166 14.40 -5.57 1.16
CA LEU A 166 13.16 -5.05 0.60
C LEU A 166 12.66 -5.95 -0.54
N GLN A 167 11.35 -6.18 -0.62
CA GLN A 167 10.72 -7.00 -1.65
C GLN A 167 9.45 -6.34 -2.19
N ILE A 168 9.25 -6.47 -3.50
CA ILE A 168 7.97 -6.29 -4.18
C ILE A 168 7.54 -7.63 -4.77
N ALA A 169 6.34 -8.09 -4.43
CA ALA A 169 5.79 -9.37 -4.86
C ALA A 169 4.43 -9.22 -5.54
N LEU A 170 4.16 -10.10 -6.51
CA LEU A 170 2.84 -10.30 -7.12
C LEU A 170 2.42 -11.75 -6.88
N ASP A 171 1.26 -11.95 -6.24
CA ASP A 171 0.68 -13.26 -5.95
C ASP A 171 1.69 -14.21 -5.26
N GLY A 172 2.47 -13.64 -4.33
CA GLY A 172 3.51 -14.35 -3.56
C GLY A 172 4.83 -14.57 -4.31
N GLN A 173 4.93 -14.23 -5.60
CA GLN A 173 6.17 -14.31 -6.36
C GLN A 173 6.97 -13.01 -6.25
N SER A 174 8.21 -13.08 -5.77
CA SER A 174 9.11 -11.92 -5.72
C SER A 174 9.45 -11.45 -7.14
N LEU A 175 9.09 -10.21 -7.48
CA LEU A 175 9.41 -9.60 -8.76
C LEU A 175 10.68 -8.75 -8.71
N LEU A 176 10.84 -8.01 -7.61
CA LEU A 176 11.99 -7.17 -7.32
C LEU A 176 12.41 -7.38 -5.88
N THR A 177 13.70 -7.60 -5.64
CA THR A 177 14.27 -7.64 -4.30
C THR A 177 15.52 -6.78 -4.23
N VAL A 178 15.71 -6.10 -3.11
CA VAL A 178 16.99 -5.51 -2.71
C VAL A 178 17.40 -6.23 -1.44
N ASP A 179 18.47 -7.03 -1.49
CA ASP A 179 18.94 -7.73 -0.29
C ASP A 179 19.61 -6.78 0.71
N SER A 180 19.90 -7.27 1.91
CA SER A 180 20.55 -6.48 2.96
C SER A 180 21.98 -6.00 2.63
N THR A 181 22.59 -6.50 1.56
CA THR A 181 23.89 -6.03 1.04
C THR A 181 23.76 -5.02 -0.09
N GLY A 182 22.53 -4.73 -0.52
CA GLY A 182 22.23 -3.78 -1.60
C GLY A 182 22.15 -4.41 -2.99
N ASN A 183 22.23 -5.74 -3.13
CA ASN A 183 22.08 -6.36 -4.45
C ASN A 183 20.62 -6.32 -4.89
N VAL A 184 20.41 -5.89 -6.13
CA VAL A 184 19.08 -5.86 -6.76
C VAL A 184 18.89 -7.11 -7.62
N ARG A 185 17.77 -7.81 -7.44
CA ARG A 185 17.35 -8.92 -8.30
C ARG A 185 16.00 -8.60 -8.92
N LEU A 186 15.92 -8.77 -10.24
CA LEU A 186 14.69 -8.70 -11.02
C LEU A 186 14.35 -10.11 -11.51
N ALA A 187 13.11 -10.56 -11.30
CA ALA A 187 12.65 -11.86 -11.80
C ALA A 187 12.36 -11.83 -13.31
N GLY A 188 12.01 -10.66 -13.84
CA GLY A 188 11.72 -10.43 -15.25
C GLY A 188 12.86 -9.73 -15.99
N SER A 189 12.53 -9.10 -17.11
CA SER A 189 13.45 -8.26 -17.89
C SER A 189 13.49 -6.82 -17.37
N LEU A 190 14.63 -6.15 -17.60
CA LEU A 190 14.79 -4.72 -17.43
C LEU A 190 14.79 -4.05 -18.80
N THR A 191 13.86 -3.11 -19.03
CA THR A 191 13.80 -2.31 -20.26
C THR A 191 14.09 -0.86 -19.92
N ALA A 192 15.18 -0.31 -20.48
CA ALA A 192 15.53 1.10 -20.33
C ALA A 192 14.99 1.92 -21.50
N GLY A 193 14.21 2.96 -21.21
CA GLY A 193 13.74 3.90 -22.23
C GLY A 193 14.86 4.83 -22.68
N THR A 194 15.36 4.66 -23.90
CA THR A 194 16.35 5.55 -24.52
C THR A 194 15.88 5.98 -25.91
N PRO A 195 16.04 7.26 -26.32
CA PRO A 195 15.72 7.69 -27.67
C PRO A 195 16.48 6.88 -28.71
N ALA A 196 15.81 6.51 -29.81
CA ALA A 196 16.44 5.77 -30.91
C ALA A 196 17.67 6.49 -31.49
N SER A 197 17.70 7.83 -31.46
CA SER A 197 18.84 8.63 -31.92
C SER A 197 20.13 8.43 -31.10
N THR A 198 20.03 7.82 -29.92
CA THR A 198 21.19 7.50 -29.08
C THR A 198 21.88 6.22 -29.55
N PHE A 199 21.17 5.36 -30.30
CA PHE A 199 21.76 4.16 -30.86
C PHE A 199 22.81 4.53 -31.93
N PRO A 200 23.97 3.85 -31.91
CA PRO A 200 25.14 4.29 -32.65
C PRO A 200 25.13 3.97 -34.14
N ASP A 201 23.99 3.56 -34.73
CA ASP A 201 23.83 3.25 -36.16
C ASP A 201 24.44 4.31 -37.11
N TYR A 202 24.54 5.56 -36.67
CA TYR A 202 25.24 6.63 -37.38
C TYR A 202 26.72 6.33 -37.67
N VAL A 203 27.36 5.39 -36.97
CA VAL A 203 28.72 4.90 -37.20
C VAL A 203 28.86 4.33 -38.63
N PHE A 204 27.79 3.77 -39.18
CA PHE A 204 27.77 3.23 -40.54
C PHE A 204 27.45 4.27 -41.62
N ASN A 205 27.24 5.54 -41.25
CA ASN A 205 27.04 6.60 -42.22
C ASN A 205 28.35 6.85 -43.00
N PRO A 206 28.32 7.01 -44.34
CA PRO A 206 29.51 7.38 -45.13
C PRO A 206 30.27 8.64 -44.67
N GLN A 207 29.60 9.56 -43.97
CA GLN A 207 30.23 10.76 -43.41
C GLN A 207 30.81 10.54 -41.99
N TYR A 208 30.61 9.36 -41.39
CA TYR A 208 31.19 9.04 -40.10
C TYR A 208 32.71 8.96 -40.21
N ARG A 209 33.40 9.76 -39.39
CA ARG A 209 34.86 9.73 -39.32
C ARG A 209 35.29 8.69 -38.29
N LEU A 210 35.55 7.47 -38.77
CA LEU A 210 36.21 6.45 -37.97
C LEU A 210 37.62 6.92 -37.59
N MET A 211 37.98 6.82 -36.31
CA MET A 211 39.32 7.15 -35.83
C MET A 211 40.37 6.27 -36.53
N PRO A 212 41.50 6.78 -37.03
CA PRO A 212 42.55 5.92 -37.56
C PRO A 212 43.14 5.00 -36.47
N LEU A 213 43.53 3.77 -36.83
CA LEU A 213 44.09 2.81 -35.85
C LEU A 213 45.36 3.32 -35.15
N GLU A 214 46.16 4.15 -35.81
CA GLU A 214 47.33 4.81 -35.22
C GLU A 214 46.92 5.82 -34.13
N GLU A 215 45.95 6.69 -34.41
CA GLU A 215 45.40 7.62 -33.42
C GLU A 215 44.75 6.88 -32.24
N LEU A 216 44.04 5.77 -32.52
CA LEU A 216 43.43 4.94 -31.49
C LEU A 216 44.49 4.28 -30.60
N GLN A 217 45.59 3.79 -31.19
CA GLN A 217 46.71 3.21 -30.46
C GLN A 217 47.32 4.23 -29.50
N ASP A 218 47.58 5.46 -29.97
CA ASP A 218 48.12 6.54 -29.15
C ASP A 218 47.17 6.94 -28.01
N PHE A 219 45.87 6.98 -28.29
CA PHE A 219 44.86 7.24 -27.28
C PHE A 219 44.86 6.18 -26.18
N VAL A 220 44.82 4.89 -26.55
CA VAL A 220 44.79 3.79 -25.59
C VAL A 220 46.10 3.72 -24.78
N ALA A 221 47.24 3.96 -25.41
CA ALA A 221 48.53 4.02 -24.73
C ALA A 221 48.58 5.14 -23.67
N SER A 222 48.00 6.30 -23.97
CA SER A 222 47.99 7.46 -23.08
C SER A 222 46.94 7.38 -21.97
N ASN A 223 45.75 6.88 -22.29
CA ASN A 223 44.57 6.96 -21.40
C ASN A 223 44.22 5.63 -20.72
N ARG A 224 44.72 4.49 -21.22
CA ARG A 224 44.44 3.14 -20.70
C ARG A 224 42.96 2.72 -20.71
N HIS A 225 42.12 3.39 -21.50
CA HIS A 225 40.74 3.01 -21.81
C HIS A 225 40.40 3.41 -23.26
N LEU A 226 39.22 2.98 -23.75
CA LEU A 226 38.74 3.35 -25.08
C LEU A 226 38.14 4.76 -25.10
N PRO A 227 38.18 5.48 -26.24
CA PRO A 227 37.47 6.74 -26.40
C PRO A 227 35.99 6.60 -26.05
N ASP A 228 35.40 7.64 -25.46
CA ASP A 228 34.00 7.73 -24.99
C ASP A 228 33.62 6.80 -23.82
N ILE A 229 34.41 5.77 -23.52
CA ILE A 229 34.20 4.85 -22.40
C ILE A 229 34.84 5.45 -21.15
N PRO A 230 34.11 5.56 -20.02
CA PRO A 230 34.68 6.11 -18.79
C PRO A 230 35.83 5.23 -18.28
N SER A 231 36.81 5.88 -17.67
CA SER A 231 37.92 5.23 -16.96
C SER A 231 37.44 4.56 -15.67
N ALA A 232 38.26 3.67 -15.12
CA ALA A 232 37.97 3.02 -13.84
C ALA A 232 37.86 4.03 -12.68
N ASP A 233 38.67 5.09 -12.71
CA ASP A 233 38.66 6.12 -11.68
C ASP A 233 37.35 6.93 -11.73
N GLU A 234 36.89 7.32 -12.93
CA GLU A 234 35.60 8.01 -13.11
C GLU A 234 34.41 7.16 -12.62
N VAL A 235 34.43 5.85 -12.90
CA VAL A 235 33.40 4.91 -12.42
C VAL A 235 33.42 4.76 -10.90
N GLY A 236 34.61 4.77 -10.29
CA GLY A 236 34.77 4.68 -8.84
C GLY A 236 34.22 5.90 -8.10
N GLU A 237 34.30 7.09 -8.69
CA GLU A 237 33.80 8.34 -8.09
C GLU A 237 32.31 8.57 -8.32
N SER A 238 31.83 8.33 -9.54
CA SER A 238 30.47 8.77 -9.96
C SER A 238 29.49 7.61 -10.19
N GLY A 239 29.96 6.36 -10.11
CA GLY A 239 29.19 5.19 -10.52
C GLY A 239 29.07 5.05 -12.04
N LEU A 240 28.36 4.02 -12.49
CA LEU A 240 28.20 3.71 -13.91
C LEU A 240 26.72 3.75 -14.33
N ASN A 241 26.38 4.61 -15.28
CA ASN A 241 25.09 4.54 -15.94
C ASN A 241 25.07 3.33 -16.90
N MET A 242 24.40 2.25 -16.48
CA MET A 242 24.35 1.00 -17.25
C MET A 242 23.71 1.16 -18.63
N THR A 243 22.72 2.05 -18.79
CA THR A 243 22.07 2.26 -20.09
C THR A 243 23.01 2.96 -21.07
N GLU A 244 23.63 4.07 -20.64
CA GLU A 244 24.58 4.81 -21.48
C GLU A 244 25.82 3.97 -21.80
N PHE A 245 26.33 3.23 -20.82
CA PHE A 245 27.46 2.35 -21.00
C PHE A 245 27.19 1.26 -22.04
N GLN A 246 26.02 0.63 -22.02
CA GLN A 246 25.66 -0.38 -23.04
C GLN A 246 25.55 0.21 -24.44
N VAL A 247 25.05 1.44 -24.57
CA VAL A 247 25.00 2.15 -25.86
C VAL A 247 26.41 2.49 -26.36
N LYS A 248 27.28 2.98 -25.48
CA LYS A 248 28.69 3.25 -25.83
C LYS A 248 29.43 1.98 -26.19
N LEU A 249 29.19 0.87 -25.49
CA LEU A 249 29.75 -0.44 -25.86
C LEU A 249 29.28 -0.88 -27.24
N LEU A 250 27.99 -0.72 -27.56
CA LEU A 250 27.48 -1.01 -28.90
C LEU A 250 28.21 -0.16 -29.96
N LYS A 251 28.44 1.14 -29.70
CA LYS A 251 29.22 2.01 -30.60
C LYS A 251 30.62 1.44 -30.86
N LYS A 252 31.31 0.98 -29.81
CA LYS A 252 32.65 0.39 -29.94
C LYS A 252 32.62 -0.93 -30.72
N VAL A 253 31.57 -1.74 -30.57
CA VAL A 253 31.38 -2.98 -31.36
C VAL A 253 31.18 -2.65 -32.85
N GLU A 254 30.43 -1.60 -33.17
CA GLU A 254 30.21 -1.16 -34.55
C GLU A 254 31.48 -0.58 -35.18
N GLU A 255 32.23 0.26 -34.45
CA GLU A 255 33.55 0.76 -34.88
C GLU A 255 34.54 -0.39 -35.11
N LEU A 256 34.57 -1.38 -34.21
CA LEU A 256 35.39 -2.60 -34.38
C LEU A 256 35.01 -3.39 -35.63
N THR A 257 33.73 -3.42 -35.96
CA THR A 257 33.23 -4.06 -37.18
C THR A 257 33.78 -3.35 -38.43
N LEU A 258 33.79 -2.01 -38.44
CA LEU A 258 34.38 -1.23 -39.54
C LEU A 258 35.89 -1.48 -39.70
N TYR A 259 36.66 -1.49 -38.61
CA TYR A 259 38.09 -1.81 -38.68
C TYR A 259 38.33 -3.22 -39.24
N THR A 260 37.50 -4.20 -38.84
CA THR A 260 37.61 -5.58 -39.33
C THR A 260 37.35 -5.68 -40.83
N LEU A 261 36.36 -4.95 -41.34
CA LEU A 261 36.07 -4.88 -42.78
C LEU A 261 37.23 -4.24 -43.55
N GLN A 262 37.78 -3.13 -43.06
CA GLN A 262 38.96 -2.48 -43.66
C GLN A 262 40.16 -3.43 -43.70
N GLN A 263 40.47 -4.10 -42.58
CA GLN A 263 41.55 -5.09 -42.52
C GLN A 263 41.33 -6.24 -43.51
N GLN A 264 40.10 -6.73 -43.67
CA GLN A 264 39.79 -7.79 -44.63
C GLN A 264 39.99 -7.35 -46.08
N GLU A 265 39.72 -6.08 -46.41
CA GLU A 265 40.01 -5.51 -47.72
C GLU A 265 41.51 -5.42 -47.98
N GLU A 266 42.28 -4.93 -47.01
CA GLU A 266 43.75 -4.87 -47.09
C GLU A 266 44.37 -6.27 -47.26
N ILE A 267 43.91 -7.26 -46.49
CA ILE A 267 44.37 -8.66 -46.63
C ILE A 267 44.12 -9.19 -48.04
N LYS A 268 42.95 -8.90 -48.63
CA LYS A 268 42.64 -9.30 -50.01
C LYS A 268 43.56 -8.61 -51.02
N ALA A 269 43.81 -7.31 -50.84
CA ALA A 269 44.70 -6.56 -51.70
C ALA A 269 46.14 -7.11 -51.64
N LEU A 270 46.63 -7.42 -50.43
CA LEU A 270 47.94 -8.04 -50.21
C LEU A 270 48.03 -9.43 -50.86
N GLN A 271 46.99 -10.26 -50.70
CA GLN A 271 46.92 -11.58 -51.33
C GLN A 271 46.95 -11.50 -52.85
N GLN A 272 46.21 -10.56 -53.45
CA GLN A 272 46.21 -10.34 -54.89
C GLN A 272 47.58 -9.87 -55.40
N ALA A 273 48.23 -8.94 -54.68
CA ALA A 273 49.57 -8.47 -55.04
C ALA A 273 50.61 -9.60 -54.99
N LEU A 274 50.51 -10.50 -54.01
CA LEU A 274 51.37 -11.69 -53.88
C LEU A 274 51.13 -12.72 -55.00
N MET A 275 49.90 -12.84 -55.53
CA MET A 275 49.60 -13.75 -56.66
C MET A 275 50.06 -13.20 -58.02
N GLN A 276 50.38 -11.91 -58.12
CA GLN A 276 50.84 -11.26 -59.35
C GLN A 276 52.37 -11.15 -59.44
N GLN A 277 53.12 -11.62 -58.44
CA GLN A 277 54.57 -11.74 -58.43
C GLN A 277 55.01 -13.16 -58.79
#